data_AF-A0A957E399-F1
#
_entry.id   AF-A0A957E399-F1
#
_cell.length_a   1.000
_cell.length_b   1.000
_cell.length_c   1.000
_cell.angle_alpha   90.00
_cell.angle_beta   90.00
_cell.angle_gamma   90.00
#
_symmetry.space_group_name_H-M   'P 1'
#
loop_
_entity.id
_entity.type
_entity.pdbx_description
1 polymer ?
#
loop_
_entity_poly.entity_id
_entity_poly.type
_entity_poly.pdbx_seq_one_letter_code
_entity_poly.pdbx_strand_id
1 'polypeptide(L)' 'MKTISDDINRILELLAQAPIRLEKATRGVQTTRLALRTDAEPWSVSDILAHLRACSDVWGGSINTMIM' A
#
# COMPACT_ATOMS: atom_id res chain seq x y z
N MET A 1 9.79 18.00 22.29
CA MET A 1 8.62 17.12 22.55
C MET A 1 7.85 17.06 21.25
N LYS A 2 7.85 15.90 20.56
CA LYS A 2 7.17 15.77 19.27
C LYS A 2 5.66 15.72 19.56
N THR A 3 4.88 16.57 18.92
CA THR A 3 3.44 16.63 19.19
C THR A 3 2.72 15.53 18.40
N ILE A 4 1.59 15.03 18.91
CA ILE A 4 0.76 14.03 18.23
C ILE A 4 0.42 14.45 16.79
N SER A 5 0.26 15.77 16.57
CA SER A 5 0.05 16.37 15.25
C SER A 5 1.19 16.09 14.27
N ASP A 6 2.45 16.13 14.72
CA ASP A 6 3.62 15.87 13.87
C ASP A 6 3.69 14.41 13.41
N ASP A 7 3.27 13.47 14.27
CA ASP A 7 3.22 12.06 13.94
C ASP A 7 2.06 11.73 12.98
N ILE A 8 0.89 12.35 13.19
CA ILE A 8 -0.24 12.24 12.27
C ILE A 8 0.14 12.74 10.88
N ASN A 9 0.72 13.94 10.78
CA ASN A 9 1.13 14.52 9.50
C ASN A 9 2.15 13.64 8.78
N ARG A 10 3.14 13.11 9.51
CA ARG A 10 4.12 12.17 8.95
C ARG A 10 3.47 10.90 8.42
N ILE A 11 2.51 10.33 9.14
CA ILE A 11 1.81 9.12 8.70
C ILE A 11 0.99 9.42 7.44
N LEU A 12 0.28 10.55 7.40
CA LEU A 12 -0.47 10.98 6.22
C LEU A 12 0.43 11.17 5.00
N GLU A 13 1.61 11.78 5.17
CA GLU A 13 2.61 11.89 4.10
C GLU A 13 3.07 10.51 3.62
N LEU A 14 3.37 9.58 4.53
CA LEU A 14 3.79 8.22 4.16
C LEU A 14 2.70 7.47 3.40
N LEU A 15 1.44 7.58 3.82
CA LEU A 15 0.30 6.97 3.14
C LEU A 15 0.10 7.58 1.75
N ALA A 16 0.21 8.91 1.61
CA ALA A 16 0.11 9.59 0.32
C ALA A 16 1.24 9.19 -0.66
N GLN A 17 2.45 8.96 -0.14
CA GLN A 17 3.61 8.57 -0.96
C GLN A 17 3.66 7.08 -1.31
N ALA A 18 2.99 6.23 -0.53
CA ALA A 18 3.00 4.77 -0.72
C ALA A 18 2.65 4.34 -2.16
N PRO A 19 1.53 4.76 -2.78
CA PRO A 19 1.19 4.34 -4.14
C PRO A 19 2.23 4.79 -5.18
N ILE A 20 2.81 5.99 -5.03
CA ILE A 20 3.85 6.52 -5.92
C ILE A 20 5.12 5.67 -5.83
N ARG A 21 5.51 5.28 -4.61
CA ARG A 21 6.69 4.44 -4.38
C ARG A 21 6.51 3.04 -4.93
N LEU A 22 5.31 2.45 -4.79
CA LEU A 22 4.98 1.14 -5.35
C LEU A 22 5.04 1.18 -6.88
N GLU A 23 4.41 2.19 -7.49
CA GLU A 23 4.43 2.41 -8.93
C GLU A 23 5.86 2.49 -9.46
N LYS A 24 6.70 3.33 -8.84
CA LYS A 24 8.12 3.45 -9.19
C LYS A 24 8.88 2.14 -9.06
N ALA A 25 8.60 1.36 -8.02
CA ALA A 25 9.27 0.08 -7.77
C ALA A 25 8.88 -1.02 -8.76
N THR A 26 7.67 -0.95 -9.33
CA THR A 26 7.15 -1.99 -10.24
C THR A 26 7.18 -1.57 -11.71
N ARG A 27 7.45 -0.29 -12.00
CA ARG A 27 7.49 0.24 -13.36
C ARG A 27 8.51 -0.52 -14.21
N GLY A 28 8.05 -1.02 -15.36
CA GLY A 28 8.89 -1.74 -16.32
C GLY A 28 9.25 -3.17 -15.90
N VAL A 29 8.78 -3.65 -14.75
CA VAL A 29 8.93 -5.06 -14.36
C VAL A 29 8.00 -5.91 -15.20
N GLN A 30 8.52 -7.02 -15.74
CA GLN A 30 7.72 -7.96 -16.53
C GLN A 30 6.60 -8.56 -15.68
N THR A 31 5.41 -8.71 -16.25
CA THR A 31 4.23 -9.27 -15.57
C THR A 31 4.46 -10.68 -15.05
N THR A 32 5.21 -11.51 -15.79
CA THR A 32 5.62 -12.85 -15.37
C THR A 32 6.46 -12.83 -14.08
N ARG A 33 7.32 -11.82 -13.91
CA ARG A 33 8.10 -11.61 -12.69
C ARG A 33 7.22 -11.10 -11.55
N LEU A 34 6.26 -10.21 -11.84
CA LEU A 34 5.32 -9.72 -10.82
C LEU A 34 4.40 -10.82 -10.30
N ALA A 35 4.05 -11.80 -11.14
CA ALA A 35 3.20 -12.94 -10.80
C ALA A 35 3.98 -14.17 -10.28
N LEU A 36 5.31 -14.12 -10.24
CA LEU A 36 6.13 -15.25 -9.81
C LEU A 36 5.90 -15.52 -8.32
N ARG A 37 5.69 -16.80 -8.00
CA ARG A 37 5.67 -17.34 -6.63
C ARG A 37 6.76 -18.40 -6.51
N THR A 38 7.33 -18.54 -5.32
CA THR A 38 8.27 -19.61 -5.00
C THR A 38 7.87 -20.25 -3.68
N ASP A 39 8.42 -21.42 -3.36
CA ASP A 39 8.15 -22.06 -2.08
C ASP A 39 8.62 -21.21 -0.88
N ALA A 40 9.67 -20.40 -1.08
CA ALA A 40 10.16 -19.45 -0.08
C ALA A 40 9.35 -18.14 -0.03
N GLU A 41 8.79 -17.72 -1.17
CA GLU A 41 7.99 -16.51 -1.34
C GLU A 41 6.61 -16.89 -1.91
N PRO A 42 5.68 -17.34 -1.04
CA PRO A 42 4.40 -17.89 -1.48
C PRO A 42 3.46 -16.81 -2.03
N TRP A 43 3.75 -15.53 -1.77
CA TRP A 43 3.02 -14.39 -2.32
C TRP A 43 3.86 -13.75 -3.40
N SER A 44 3.26 -13.57 -4.58
CA SER A 44 3.86 -12.80 -5.64
C SER A 44 3.80 -11.30 -5.33
N VAL A 45 4.55 -10.49 -6.07
CA VAL A 45 4.45 -9.03 -5.98
C VAL A 45 3.02 -8.58 -6.30
N SER A 46 2.37 -9.20 -7.29
CA SER A 46 0.98 -8.92 -7.63
C SER A 46 0.02 -9.21 -6.48
N ASP A 47 0.23 -10.29 -5.71
CA ASP A 47 -0.60 -10.61 -4.54
C ASP A 47 -0.46 -9.56 -3.44
N ILE A 48 0.78 -9.13 -3.19
CA ILE A 48 1.08 -8.08 -2.21
C ILE A 48 0.40 -6.77 -2.61
N LEU A 49 0.51 -6.37 -3.88
CA LEU A 49 -0.15 -5.16 -4.39
C LEU A 49 -1.68 -5.25 -4.29
N ALA A 50 -2.26 -6.40 -4.63
CA ALA A 50 -3.69 -6.63 -4.51
C ALA A 50 -4.16 -6.55 -3.05
N HIS A 51 -3.41 -7.13 -2.12
CA HIS A 51 -3.70 -7.06 -0.70
C HIS A 51 -3.62 -5.63 -0.15
N LEU A 52 -2.57 -4.88 -0.51
CA LEU A 52 -2.42 -3.48 -0.12
C LEU A 52 -3.57 -2.61 -0.63
N ARG A 53 -4.04 -2.86 -1.86
CA ARG A 53 -5.22 -2.19 -2.42
C ARG A 53 -6.48 -2.54 -1.61
N ALA A 54 -6.72 -3.81 -1.33
CA ALA A 54 -7.87 -4.24 -0.56
C ALA A 54 -7.89 -3.61 0.85
N CYS A 55 -6.74 -3.52 1.53
CA CYS A 55 -6.63 -2.82 2.81
C CYS A 55 -7.00 -1.34 2.69
N SER A 56 -6.53 -0.65 1.63
CA SER A 56 -6.88 0.75 1.37
C SER A 56 -8.38 0.92 1.12
N ASP A 57 -9.00 0.02 0.35
CA ASP A 57 -10.43 0.07 0.03
C ASP A 57 -11.28 -0.10 1.31
N VAL A 58 -10.92 -1.06 2.18
CA VAL A 58 -11.62 -1.31 3.45
C VAL A 58 -11.48 -0.14 4.43
N TRP A 59 -10.27 0.40 4.59
CA TRP A 59 -10.05 1.54 5.48
C TRP A 59 -10.74 2.80 4.97
N GLY A 60 -10.61 3.10 3.68
CA GLY A 60 -11.31 4.24 3.07
C GLY A 60 -12.83 4.12 3.20
N GLY A 61 -13.38 2.93 2.97
CA GLY A 61 -14.80 2.65 3.18
C GLY A 61 -15.23 2.87 4.63
N SER A 62 -14.48 2.31 5.58
CA SER A 62 -14.80 2.43 7.02
C SER A 62 -14.76 3.89 7.49
N ILE A 63 -13.75 4.67 7.07
CA ILE A 63 -13.65 6.09 7.40
C ILE A 63 -14.84 6.86 6.83
N ASN A 64 -15.16 6.63 5.55
CA ASN A 64 -16.31 7.26 4.91
C ASN A 64 -17.62 6.96 5.65
N THR A 65 -17.83 5.71 6.11
CA THR A 65 -18.98 5.33 6.92
C THR A 65 -19.02 6.00 8.30
N MET A 66 -17.87 6.37 8.88
CA MET A 66 -17.84 7.06 10.18
C MET A 66 -18.14 8.56 10.07
N ILE A 67 -17.80 9.20 8.95
CA ILE A 67 -17.91 10.66 8.76
C ILE A 67 -19.16 11.09 7.99
N MET A 68 -19.91 10.15 7.42
CA MET A 68 -21.12 10.38 6.63
C MET A 68 -22.33 9.75 7.34
#